data_AF-A0AAP8N8B6-F1
#
_entry.id   AF-A0AAP8N8B6-F1
#
_cell.length_a   1.000
_cell.length_b   1.000
_cell.length_c   1.000
_cell.angle_alpha   90.00
_cell.angle_beta   90.00
_cell.angle_gamma   90.00
#
_symmetry.space_group_name_H-M   'P 1'
#
loop_
_entity.id
_entity.type
_entity.pdbx_description
1 polymer ?
#
loop_
_entity_poly.entity_id
_entity_poly.type
_entity_poly.pdbx_seq_one_letter_code
_entity_poly.pdbx_strand_id
1 'polypeptide(L)'
;DFSVGHYIKRSGRGTVEFVKDSSGEHYISMILFREAEELQGKETILTGQALREILDKREFMLCTFRVHTTRYKTYFSNVMRVPTADLL
;
A
#
# COMPACT_ATOMS: atom_id res chain seq x y z
N ASP A 1 14.87 18.32 -4.15
CA ASP A 1 14.45 18.55 -5.54
C ASP A 1 13.15 17.78 -5.77
N PHE A 2 12.01 18.48 -5.82
CA PHE A 2 10.70 17.89 -6.12
C PHE A 2 10.40 17.85 -7.63
N SER A 3 11.39 18.21 -8.48
CA SER A 3 11.23 18.27 -9.95
C SER A 3 11.27 16.90 -10.61
N VAL A 4 11.80 15.88 -9.93
CA VAL A 4 11.62 14.48 -10.31
C VAL A 4 10.41 13.96 -9.56
N GLY A 5 9.24 14.00 -10.21
CA GLY A 5 8.10 13.23 -9.73
C GLY A 5 8.56 11.78 -9.57
N HIS A 6 8.70 11.30 -8.33
CA HIS A 6 9.00 9.90 -8.04
C HIS A 6 7.79 9.08 -8.52
N TYR A 7 7.79 8.77 -9.81
CA TYR A 7 6.73 8.04 -10.45
C TYR A 7 6.87 6.58 -10.04
N ILE A 8 6.03 6.16 -9.10
CA ILE A 8 5.95 4.77 -8.67
C ILE A 8 4.93 4.08 -9.58
N LYS A 9 5.41 3.33 -10.58
CA LYS A 9 4.55 2.67 -11.58
C LYS A 9 3.46 1.79 -10.96
N ARG A 10 3.78 1.08 -9.87
CA ARG A 10 2.81 0.24 -9.14
C ARG A 10 2.96 0.46 -7.65
N SER A 11 1.87 0.81 -6.97
CA SER A 11 1.88 1.06 -5.54
C SER A 11 0.57 0.62 -4.88
N GLY A 12 0.64 0.33 -3.59
CA GLY A 12 -0.51 0.13 -2.72
C GLY A 12 -0.56 1.22 -1.68
N ARG A 13 -1.74 1.79 -1.42
CA ARG A 13 -1.94 2.76 -0.33
C ARG A 13 -3.22 2.45 0.42
N GLY A 14 -3.12 2.45 1.74
CA GLY A 14 -4.24 2.19 2.64
C GLY A 14 -4.13 2.97 3.94
N THR A 15 -5.19 2.87 4.74
CA THR A 15 -5.24 3.32 6.13
C THR A 15 -5.43 2.12 7.04
N VAL A 16 -5.00 2.27 8.30
CA VAL A 16 -5.27 1.31 9.36
C VAL A 16 -6.24 1.99 10.32
N GLU A 17 -7.32 1.30 10.65
CA GLU A 17 -8.39 1.80 11.50
C GLU A 17 -8.61 0.83 12.66
N PHE A 18 -8.84 1.38 13.85
CA PHE A 18 -9.23 0.59 15.01
C PHE A 18 -10.74 0.40 15.01
N VAL A 19 -11.19 -0.85 15.08
CA VAL A 19 -12.60 -1.23 15.04
C VAL A 19 -12.95 -1.99 16.31
N LYS A 20 -14.14 -1.68 16.84
CA LYS A 20 -14.75 -2.37 17.97
C LYS A 20 -16.12 -2.86 17.55
N ASP A 21 -16.24 -4.15 17.28
CA ASP A 21 -17.48 -4.79 16.84
C ASP A 21 -17.77 -6.09 17.63
N SER A 22 -18.73 -6.88 17.16
CA SER A 22 -19.14 -8.14 17.79
C SER A 22 -18.02 -9.19 17.90
N SER A 23 -16.95 -9.05 17.12
CA SER A 23 -15.76 -9.93 17.14
C SER A 23 -14.69 -9.45 18.14
N GLY A 24 -14.91 -8.30 18.79
CA GLY A 24 -13.98 -7.70 19.74
C GLY A 24 -13.20 -6.50 19.18
N GLU A 25 -12.10 -6.16 19.86
CA GLU A 25 -11.24 -5.02 19.54
C GLU A 25 -10.12 -5.46 18.59
N HIS A 26 -10.06 -4.86 17.40
CA HIS A 26 -9.05 -5.22 16.39
C HIS A 26 -8.75 -4.06 15.43
N TYR A 27 -7.69 -4.22 14.64
CA TYR A 27 -7.32 -3.26 13.59
C TYR A 27 -7.66 -3.83 12.22
N ILE A 28 -8.31 -3.01 11.38
CA ILE A 28 -8.57 -3.33 9.98
C ILE A 28 -7.73 -2.40 9.11
N SER A 29 -7.18 -2.93 8.02
CA SER A 29 -6.56 -2.12 6.99
C SER A 29 -7.15 -2.43 5.63
N MET A 30 -7.52 -1.37 4.90
CA MET A 30 -7.95 -1.48 3.51
C MET A 30 -6.90 -0.84 2.60
N ILE A 31 -6.32 -1.64 1.71
CA ILE A 31 -5.24 -1.23 0.80
C ILE A 31 -5.80 -1.19 -0.62
N LEU A 32 -5.63 -0.05 -1.29
CA LEU A 32 -5.92 0.11 -2.70
C LEU A 32 -4.62 0.01 -3.51
N PHE A 33 -4.54 -1.00 -4.36
CA PHE A 33 -3.44 -1.19 -5.30
C PHE A 33 -3.73 -0.47 -6.61
N ARG A 34 -2.70 0.15 -7.18
CA ARG A 34 -2.80 1.02 -8.35
C ARG A 34 -1.64 0.78 -9.29
N GLU A 35 -1.92 0.89 -10.58
CA GLU A 35 -0.91 1.04 -11.63
C GLU A 35 -1.07 2.40 -12.28
N ALA A 36 0.02 3.15 -12.37
CA ALA A 36 0.06 4.39 -13.12
C ALA A 36 0.37 4.08 -14.60
N GLU A 37 -0.27 4.81 -15.51
CA GLU A 37 0.00 4.74 -16.95
C GLU A 37 1.18 5.64 -17.36
N GLU A 38 1.79 5.36 -18.52
CA GLU A 38 3.00 6.06 -19.01
C GLU A 38 2.78 7.58 -19.18
N LEU A 39 1.54 8.01 -19.41
CA LEU A 39 1.14 9.41 -19.43
C LEU A 39 0.71 9.87 -18.03
N GLN A 40 1.32 10.95 -17.55
CA GLN A 40 1.05 11.53 -16.23
C GLN A 40 -0.46 11.72 -15.99
N GLY A 41 -0.93 11.24 -14.84
CA GLY A 41 -2.26 11.56 -14.31
C GLY A 41 -3.32 10.48 -14.46
N LYS A 42 -3.05 9.36 -15.15
CA LYS A 42 -3.99 8.24 -15.23
C LYS A 42 -3.53 7.07 -14.35
N GLU A 43 -4.37 6.72 -13.38
CA GLU A 43 -4.19 5.58 -12.47
C GLU A 43 -5.30 4.56 -12.68
N THR A 44 -4.96 3.28 -12.71
CA THR A 44 -5.90 2.15 -12.75
C THR A 44 -5.85 1.40 -11.42
N ILE A 45 -7.01 1.13 -10.81
CA ILE A 45 -7.10 0.31 -9.60
C ILE A 45 -6.89 -1.17 -10.00
N LEU A 46 -5.91 -1.82 -9.36
CA LEU A 46 -5.63 -3.23 -9.53
C LEU A 46 -6.49 -4.06 -8.56
N THR A 47 -7.31 -4.95 -9.10
CA THR A 47 -8.15 -5.87 -8.31
C THR A 47 -8.17 -7.26 -8.92
N GLY A 48 -8.62 -8.25 -8.14
CA GLY A 48 -8.85 -9.62 -8.60
C GLY A 48 -7.63 -10.23 -9.30
N GLN A 49 -7.88 -10.78 -10.49
CA GLN A 49 -6.86 -11.49 -11.26
C GLN A 49 -5.67 -10.61 -11.67
N ALA A 50 -5.90 -9.34 -12.01
CA ALA A 50 -4.83 -8.43 -12.42
C ALA A 50 -3.83 -8.15 -11.29
N LEU A 51 -4.32 -8.02 -10.05
CA LEU A 51 -3.47 -7.90 -8.88
C LEU A 51 -2.73 -9.23 -8.59
N ARG A 52 -3.45 -10.34 -8.64
CA ARG A 52 -2.90 -11.69 -8.43
C ARG A 52 -1.73 -12.01 -9.36
N GLU A 53 -1.89 -11.76 -10.66
CA GLU A 53 -0.82 -11.98 -11.65
C GLU A 53 0.45 -11.17 -11.39
N ILE A 54 0.34 -10.04 -10.69
CA ILE A 54 1.48 -9.21 -10.29
C ILE A 54 2.13 -9.76 -9.03
N LEU A 55 1.32 -10.17 -8.04
CA LEU A 55 1.79 -10.73 -6.78
C LEU A 55 2.45 -12.09 -6.96
N ASP A 56 1.88 -12.98 -7.78
CA ASP A 56 2.42 -14.32 -8.10
C ASP A 56 3.84 -14.29 -8.71
N LYS A 57 4.20 -13.17 -9.36
CA LYS A 57 5.51 -13.00 -10.03
C LYS A 57 6.61 -12.47 -9.10
N ARG A 58 6.31 -12.26 -7.82
CA ARG A 58 7.23 -11.64 -6.85
C ARG A 58 7.22 -12.45 -5.57
N GLU A 59 8.37 -12.65 -4.95
CA GLU A 59 8.45 -13.31 -3.64
C GLU A 59 7.98 -12.37 -2.52
N PHE A 60 8.27 -11.08 -2.64
CA PHE A 60 7.93 -10.07 -1.64
C PHE A 60 7.52 -8.74 -2.27
N MET A 61 6.71 -7.98 -1.55
CA MET A 61 6.47 -6.56 -1.78
C MET A 61 7.11 -5.71 -0.68
N LEU A 62 7.64 -4.55 -1.06
CA LEU A 62 8.18 -3.60 -0.10
C LEU A 62 7.05 -2.78 0.49
N CYS A 63 6.98 -2.72 1.82
CA CYS A 63 5.99 -1.97 2.56
C CYS A 63 6.69 -1.00 3.53
N THR A 64 6.16 0.21 3.63
CA THR A 64 6.54 1.19 4.64
C THR A 64 5.29 1.75 5.30
N PHE A 65 5.24 1.70 6.61
CA PHE A 65 4.17 2.29 7.39
C PHE A 65 4.54 3.68 7.88
N ARG A 66 3.55 4.58 7.92
CA ARG A 66 3.75 5.96 8.34
C ARG A 66 2.67 6.37 9.33
N VAL A 67 3.09 6.86 10.50
CA VAL A 67 2.19 7.35 11.56
C VAL A 67 2.36 8.84 11.70
N HIS A 68 1.24 9.56 11.64
CA HIS A 68 1.16 10.96 12.04
C HIS A 68 0.71 11.02 13.50
N THR A 69 1.64 11.33 14.41
CA THR A 69 1.33 11.47 15.85
C THR A 69 0.82 12.86 16.20
N THR A 70 1.27 13.89 15.46
CA THR A 70 0.79 15.27 15.53
C THR A 70 0.83 15.87 14.12
N ARG A 71 0.35 17.11 13.95
CA ARG A 71 0.43 17.84 12.67
C ARG A 71 1.85 18.02 12.14
N TYR A 72 2.86 17.95 13.00
CA TYR A 72 4.27 18.21 12.65
C TYR A 72 5.19 17.00 12.87
N LYS A 73 4.71 15.93 13.53
CA LYS A 73 5.52 14.74 13.82
C LYS A 73 5.00 13.52 13.08
N THR A 74 5.84 13.05 12.16
CA THR A 74 5.58 11.85 11.35
C THR A 74 6.71 10.86 11.56
N TYR A 75 6.34 9.62 11.90
CA TYR A 75 7.27 8.50 12.04
C TYR A 75 7.10 7.57 10.83
N PHE A 76 8.23 7.02 10.38
CA PHE A 76 8.29 6.06 9.29
C PHE A 76 8.84 4.76 9.85
N SER A 77 8.23 3.63 9.47
CA SER A 77 8.85 2.33 9.71
C SER A 77 10.08 2.17 8.81
N ASN A 78 10.94 1.23 9.18
CA ASN A 78 11.88 0.66 8.21
C ASN A 78 11.12 -0.01 7.06
N VAL A 79 11.79 -0.21 5.93
CA VAL A 79 11.26 -0.98 4.81
C VAL A 79 11.08 -2.42 5.24
N MET A 80 9.84 -2.92 5.15
CA MET A 80 9.48 -4.29 5.44
C MET A 80 9.32 -5.06 4.13
N ARG A 81 9.80 -6.31 4.10
CA ARG A 81 9.53 -7.25 3.00
C ARG A 81 8.33 -8.10 3.40
N VAL A 82 7.18 -7.83 2.80
CA VAL A 82 5.96 -8.59 3.03
C VAL A 82 5.90 -9.70 1.98
N PRO A 83 5.85 -10.98 2.37
CA PRO A 83 5.67 -12.08 1.44
C PRO A 83 4.38 -11.89 0.63
N THR A 84 4.45 -12.01 -0.69
CA THR A 84 3.25 -11.88 -1.54
C THR A 84 2.29 -13.05 -1.34
N ALA A 85 2.80 -14.22 -0.91
CA ALA A 85 2.01 -15.40 -0.58
C ALA A 85 0.98 -15.14 0.53
N ASP A 86 1.25 -14.21 1.44
CA ASP A 86 0.31 -13.85 2.52
C ASP A 86 -0.88 -13.01 2.01
N LEU A 87 -0.83 -12.55 0.76
CA LEU A 87 -1.81 -11.66 0.12
C LEU A 87 -2.61 -12.33 -1.01
N LEU A 88 -2.33 -13.60 -1.30
CA LEU A 88 -2.92 -14.41 -2.37
C LEU A 88 -3.96 -15.39 -1.83
#